data_AF-A0A353GSV0-F1
#
_entry.id   AF-A0A353GSV0-F1
#
_cell.length_a   1.000
_cell.length_b   1.000
_cell.length_c   1.000
_cell.angle_alpha   90.00
_cell.angle_beta   90.00
_cell.angle_gamma   90.00
#
_symmetry.space_group_name_H-M   'P 1'
#
loop_
_entity.id
_entity.type
_entity.pdbx_description
1 polymer ?
#
loop_
_entity_poly.entity_id
_entity_poly.type
_entity_poly.pdbx_seq_one_letter_code
_entity_poly.pdbx_strand_id
1 'polypeptide(L)'
;KIRIKDFQRELDMREGKLTRSFTWVEEDGKETSFIFTRFLSMAENELACIRIQIRPLNYTGVISFVPYLDGNVVNEDANYGENFWEEMTRTADFEQALLVMQTKKSNFLVAAAASAKILVDGAEITPAKELFSSERNVGFRFEVPAQYGHEVEIQKFVAVCTSRDYAEAKLIDTTRVILNRAVFKGYYELFHEHYRMMEQKWQESDVVIEGDSKAQQGIRYNIFQLNQTYTGKDPRLNIGPKGFTGEKYGGSTYWDTEAFCFPFYLYTNAEVARNLLYYRYLQLEQAKQNAAKLGLKGALFPMVTMDGQECHNEWEITFEEIHRNAAIAYAVYNYTNYTG
;
A
#
# COMPACT_ATOMS: atom_id res chain seq x y z
N LYS A 1 33.85 -3.17 2.32
CA LYS A 1 32.99 -1.99 2.68
C LYS A 1 32.11 -1.69 1.47
N ILE A 2 30.78 -1.60 1.61
CA ILE A 2 29.91 -1.28 0.47
C ILE A 2 30.18 0.16 0.02
N ARG A 3 30.59 0.35 -1.24
CA ARG A 3 30.82 1.68 -1.82
C ARG A 3 29.70 2.00 -2.81
N ILE A 4 29.01 3.11 -2.57
CA ILE A 4 27.91 3.61 -3.40
C ILE A 4 28.29 4.98 -3.96
N LYS A 5 27.99 5.22 -5.25
CA LYS A 5 28.09 6.53 -5.92
C LYS A 5 26.71 6.97 -6.42
N ASP A 6 26.57 8.27 -6.68
CA ASP A 6 25.42 8.87 -7.40
C ASP A 6 24.05 8.46 -6.85
N PHE A 7 23.94 8.40 -5.53
CA PHE A 7 22.69 8.01 -4.88
C PHE A 7 21.62 9.09 -5.04
N GLN A 8 20.47 8.71 -5.58
CA GLN A 8 19.26 9.52 -5.61
C GLN A 8 18.06 8.70 -5.16
N ARG A 9 17.13 9.35 -4.47
CA ARG A 9 15.83 8.79 -4.12
C ARG A 9 14.78 9.88 -4.28
N GLU A 10 13.78 9.59 -5.09
CA GLU A 10 12.78 10.55 -5.52
C GLU A 10 11.38 9.96 -5.39
N LEU A 11 10.49 10.71 -4.74
CA LEU A 11 9.06 10.47 -4.78
C LEU A 11 8.47 11.44 -5.79
N ASP A 12 8.07 10.93 -6.94
CA ASP A 12 7.33 11.71 -7.92
C ASP A 12 5.85 11.74 -7.49
N MET A 13 5.45 12.84 -6.85
CA MET A 13 4.09 13.01 -6.36
C MET A 13 3.09 13.16 -7.50
N ARG A 14 3.51 13.71 -8.65
CA ARG A 14 2.63 13.89 -9.82
C ARG A 14 2.30 12.54 -10.43
N GLU A 15 3.30 11.69 -10.60
CA GLU A 15 3.16 10.39 -11.25
C GLU A 15 2.86 9.23 -10.28
N GLY A 16 2.94 9.44 -8.96
CA GLY A 16 2.64 8.42 -7.96
C GLY A 16 3.65 7.28 -7.87
N LYS A 17 4.91 7.53 -8.21
CA LYS A 17 5.99 6.51 -8.21
C LYS A 17 7.17 6.89 -7.32
N LEU A 18 7.82 5.87 -6.77
CA LEU A 18 9.08 6.01 -6.03
C LEU A 18 10.23 5.47 -6.88
N THR A 19 11.23 6.33 -7.14
CA THR A 19 12.47 5.98 -7.84
C THR A 19 13.65 6.02 -6.87
N ARG A 20 14.54 5.03 -6.97
CA ARG A 20 15.83 5.03 -6.29
C ARG A 20 16.91 4.62 -7.28
N SER A 21 17.97 5.39 -7.40
CA SER A 21 19.12 5.07 -8.27
C SER A 21 20.43 5.20 -7.52
N PHE A 22 21.41 4.41 -7.94
CA PHE A 22 22.78 4.48 -7.46
C PHE A 22 23.71 3.61 -8.31
N THR A 23 25.01 3.86 -8.22
CA THR A 23 26.05 2.96 -8.73
C THR A 23 26.72 2.23 -7.57
N TRP A 24 26.70 0.89 -7.59
CA TRP A 24 27.42 0.06 -6.65
C TRP A 24 28.82 -0.24 -7.17
N VAL A 25 29.83 -0.10 -6.32
CA VAL A 25 31.22 -0.48 -6.60
C VAL A 25 31.62 -1.64 -5.71
N GLU A 26 31.92 -2.77 -6.33
CA GLU A 26 32.41 -3.99 -5.67
C GLU A 26 33.87 -3.85 -5.21
N GLU A 27 34.33 -4.78 -4.37
CA GLU A 27 35.69 -4.75 -3.84
C GLU A 27 36.75 -5.01 -4.91
N ASP A 28 36.40 -5.72 -5.98
CA ASP A 28 37.23 -5.96 -7.16
C ASP A 28 37.19 -4.82 -8.20
N GLY A 29 36.44 -3.74 -7.91
CA GLY A 29 36.32 -2.56 -8.75
C GLY A 29 35.24 -2.63 -9.83
N LYS A 30 34.44 -3.70 -9.91
CA LYS A 30 33.26 -3.74 -10.78
C LYS A 30 32.25 -2.68 -10.38
N GLU A 31 31.70 -1.97 -11.37
CA GLU A 31 30.70 -0.93 -11.16
C GLU A 31 29.39 -1.30 -11.86
N THR A 32 28.29 -1.17 -11.12
CA THR A 32 26.95 -1.53 -11.59
C THR A 32 25.96 -0.43 -11.27
N SER A 33 25.32 0.12 -12.29
CA SER A 33 24.25 1.11 -12.15
C SER A 33 22.92 0.41 -11.87
N PHE A 34 22.17 0.92 -10.91
CA PHE A 34 20.83 0.45 -10.57
C PHE A 34 19.81 1.59 -10.64
N ILE A 35 18.63 1.30 -11.18
CA ILE A 35 17.44 2.15 -11.10
C ILE A 35 16.26 1.28 -10.68
N PHE A 36 15.72 1.54 -9.49
CA PHE A 36 14.53 0.91 -8.95
C PHE A 36 13.35 1.87 -9.10
N THR A 37 12.26 1.44 -9.72
CA THR A 37 11.01 2.20 -9.81
C THR A 37 9.87 1.34 -9.31
N ARG A 38 9.00 1.86 -8.44
CA ARG A 38 7.80 1.14 -7.98
C ARG A 38 6.60 2.06 -7.82
N PHE A 39 5.42 1.48 -8.02
CA PHE A 39 4.14 2.13 -7.73
C PHE A 39 3.11 1.10 -7.24
N LEU A 40 2.14 1.58 -6.46
CA LEU A 40 0.92 0.87 -6.13
C LEU A 40 -0.16 1.40 -7.08
N SER A 41 -0.84 0.53 -7.81
CA SER A 41 -1.75 0.98 -8.87
C SER A 41 -2.96 1.71 -8.27
N MET A 42 -3.22 2.91 -8.77
CA MET A 42 -4.41 3.69 -8.41
C MET A 42 -5.61 3.31 -9.28
N ALA A 43 -5.37 2.61 -10.40
CA ALA A 43 -6.39 2.06 -11.29
C ALA A 43 -6.92 0.72 -10.79
N GLU A 44 -6.06 -0.10 -10.18
CA GLU A 44 -6.39 -1.44 -9.72
C GLU A 44 -5.74 -1.70 -8.35
N ASN A 45 -6.54 -1.62 -7.30
CA ASN A 45 -6.05 -1.50 -5.92
C ASN A 45 -5.27 -2.74 -5.44
N GLU A 46 -5.47 -3.89 -6.08
CA GLU A 46 -4.81 -5.15 -5.76
C GLU A 46 -3.38 -5.23 -6.30
N LEU A 47 -2.96 -4.30 -7.19
CA LEU A 47 -1.71 -4.41 -7.93
C LEU A 47 -0.58 -3.52 -7.40
N ALA A 48 0.60 -4.12 -7.26
CA ALA A 48 1.87 -3.42 -7.11
C ALA A 48 2.83 -3.81 -8.25
N CYS A 49 3.55 -2.84 -8.78
CA CYS A 49 4.51 -3.04 -9.85
C CYS A 49 5.89 -2.53 -9.43
N ILE A 50 6.92 -3.33 -9.67
CA ILE A 50 8.32 -3.00 -9.37
C ILE A 50 9.13 -3.25 -10.63
N ARG A 51 9.92 -2.26 -11.03
CA ARG A 51 10.86 -2.34 -12.15
C ARG A 51 12.26 -2.06 -11.64
N ILE A 52 13.23 -2.88 -12.02
CA ILE A 52 14.64 -2.69 -11.69
C ILE A 52 15.44 -2.78 -12.97
N GLN A 53 16.12 -1.70 -13.32
CA GLN A 53 17.09 -1.65 -14.42
C GLN A 53 18.50 -1.75 -13.84
N ILE A 54 19.31 -2.61 -14.44
CA ILE A 54 20.69 -2.88 -14.02
C ILE A 54 21.59 -2.77 -15.24
N ARG A 55 22.70 -2.04 -15.12
CA ARG A 55 23.70 -1.89 -16.19
C ARG A 55 25.11 -2.10 -15.64
N PRO A 56 25.84 -3.16 -16.06
CA PRO A 56 27.27 -3.27 -15.82
C PRO A 56 28.03 -2.14 -16.52
N LEU A 57 28.91 -1.42 -15.80
CA LEU A 57 29.56 -0.20 -16.29
C LEU A 57 31.02 -0.40 -16.70
N ASN A 58 31.65 -1.51 -16.31
CA ASN A 58 33.06 -1.82 -16.62
C ASN A 58 33.37 -3.33 -16.69
N TYR A 59 32.34 -4.19 -16.77
CA TYR A 59 32.49 -5.64 -16.83
C TYR A 59 31.35 -6.31 -17.60
N THR A 60 31.58 -7.57 -17.98
CA THR A 60 30.54 -8.52 -18.41
C THR A 60 30.44 -9.62 -17.35
N GLY A 61 29.24 -10.09 -17.06
CA GLY A 61 29.02 -11.13 -16.04
C GLY A 61 27.64 -11.73 -16.09
N VAL A 62 27.19 -12.26 -14.96
CA VAL A 62 25.83 -12.80 -14.79
C VAL A 62 25.15 -12.01 -13.68
N ILE A 63 23.93 -11.55 -13.94
CA ILE A 63 23.07 -10.93 -12.94
C ILE A 63 22.07 -11.98 -12.47
N SER A 64 22.00 -12.20 -11.15
CA SER A 64 21.01 -13.07 -10.54
C SER A 64 19.84 -12.25 -10.00
N PHE A 65 18.63 -12.50 -10.50
CA PHE A 65 17.41 -11.92 -9.94
C PHE A 65 16.71 -12.95 -9.06
N VAL A 66 16.32 -12.53 -7.85
CA VAL A 66 15.60 -13.38 -6.90
C VAL A 66 14.31 -12.68 -6.45
N PRO A 67 13.27 -12.56 -7.30
CA PRO A 67 11.98 -12.04 -6.87
C PRO A 67 11.24 -13.06 -5.99
N TYR A 68 10.78 -12.62 -4.82
CA TYR A 68 10.09 -13.48 -3.85
C TYR A 68 8.90 -12.81 -3.16
N LEU A 69 8.08 -13.63 -2.51
CA LEU A 69 7.10 -13.26 -1.50
C LEU A 69 7.60 -13.79 -0.15
N ASP A 70 7.53 -12.96 0.89
CA ASP A 70 7.98 -13.31 2.23
C ASP A 70 6.91 -12.96 3.27
N GLY A 71 6.36 -13.97 3.91
CA GLY A 71 5.40 -13.88 5.01
C GLY A 71 6.05 -13.94 6.39
N ASN A 72 7.39 -13.97 6.50
CA ASN A 72 8.11 -13.88 7.77
C ASN A 72 8.19 -12.44 8.30
N VAL A 73 7.10 -11.69 8.18
CA VAL A 73 6.99 -10.32 8.68
C VAL A 73 6.47 -10.32 10.13
N VAL A 74 6.87 -9.29 10.88
CA VAL A 74 6.46 -9.06 12.26
C VAL A 74 6.06 -7.60 12.44
N ASN A 75 5.21 -7.36 13.44
CA ASN A 75 4.87 -6.02 13.90
C ASN A 75 5.87 -5.59 14.98
N GLU A 76 6.53 -4.45 14.79
CA GLU A 76 7.46 -3.87 15.77
C GLU A 76 6.74 -3.49 17.08
N ASP A 77 5.50 -2.97 16.98
CA ASP A 77 4.71 -2.51 18.13
C ASP A 77 3.84 -3.61 18.75
N ALA A 78 4.13 -4.90 18.48
CA ALA A 78 3.37 -6.01 19.05
C ALA A 78 3.53 -6.08 20.58
N ASN A 79 2.43 -5.94 21.32
CA ASN A 79 2.40 -5.93 22.80
C ASN A 79 3.21 -7.06 23.48
N TYR A 80 3.27 -8.24 22.85
CA TYR A 80 3.93 -9.43 23.38
C TYR A 80 5.00 -9.99 22.43
N GLY A 81 5.45 -9.21 21.43
CA GLY A 81 6.39 -9.68 20.40
C GLY A 81 5.89 -10.88 19.60
N GLU A 82 4.57 -11.11 19.58
CA GLU A 82 3.96 -12.27 18.94
C GLU A 82 3.88 -12.08 17.42
N ASN A 83 4.16 -13.14 16.66
CA ASN A 83 3.91 -13.13 15.22
C ASN A 83 2.41 -13.31 14.95
N PHE A 84 1.82 -12.39 14.19
CA PHE A 84 0.38 -12.37 13.90
C PHE A 84 -0.06 -13.33 12.81
N TRP A 85 0.89 -13.88 12.03
CA TRP A 85 0.62 -14.62 10.82
C TRP A 85 0.94 -16.12 10.95
N GLU A 86 0.12 -16.91 10.29
CA GLU A 86 0.36 -18.31 9.99
C GLU A 86 0.25 -18.55 8.48
N GLU A 87 1.02 -19.53 7.97
CA GLU A 87 0.96 -19.91 6.56
C GLU A 87 -0.20 -20.87 6.34
N MET A 88 -1.03 -20.59 5.33
CA MET A 88 -2.10 -21.48 4.91
C MET A 88 -1.70 -22.29 3.68
N THR A 89 -1.08 -21.64 2.70
CA THR A 89 -0.72 -22.27 1.43
C THR A 89 0.44 -21.53 0.79
N ARG A 90 1.33 -22.29 0.16
CA ARG A 90 2.44 -21.76 -0.62
C ARG A 90 2.65 -22.61 -1.85
N THR A 91 2.70 -21.98 -3.02
CA THR A 91 2.93 -22.68 -4.30
C THR A 91 3.83 -21.84 -5.21
N ALA A 92 4.69 -22.49 -5.98
CA ALA A 92 5.39 -21.88 -7.10
C ALA A 92 5.30 -22.82 -8.29
N ASP A 93 5.03 -22.27 -9.46
CA ASP A 93 5.15 -22.93 -10.75
C ASP A 93 6.01 -22.06 -11.69
N PHE A 94 6.12 -22.41 -12.97
CA PHE A 94 6.92 -21.63 -13.91
C PHE A 94 6.29 -20.30 -14.32
N GLU A 95 5.06 -19.99 -13.94
CA GLU A 95 4.37 -18.74 -14.26
C GLU A 95 4.33 -17.79 -13.04
N GLN A 96 4.06 -18.32 -11.85
CA GLN A 96 3.76 -17.52 -10.66
C GLN A 96 4.16 -18.19 -9.33
N ALA A 97 4.45 -17.34 -8.36
CA ALA A 97 4.62 -17.68 -6.95
C ALA A 97 3.41 -17.17 -6.18
N LEU A 98 2.85 -17.98 -5.28
CA LEU A 98 1.67 -17.66 -4.47
C LEU A 98 1.96 -18.00 -3.01
N LEU A 99 1.62 -17.07 -2.12
CA LEU A 99 1.64 -17.26 -0.68
C LEU A 99 0.32 -16.77 -0.07
N VAL A 100 -0.31 -17.62 0.72
CA VAL A 100 -1.54 -17.31 1.47
C VAL A 100 -1.22 -17.36 2.95
N MET A 101 -1.46 -16.23 3.63
CA MET A 101 -1.24 -16.06 5.06
C MET A 101 -2.57 -15.79 5.76
N GLN A 102 -2.70 -16.24 7.00
CA GLN A 102 -3.86 -15.98 7.85
C GLN A 102 -3.43 -15.27 9.13
N THR A 103 -4.22 -14.29 9.59
CA THR A 103 -4.04 -13.71 10.91
C THR A 103 -4.54 -14.68 11.99
N LYS A 104 -3.74 -14.95 13.02
CA LYS A 104 -4.07 -15.95 14.07
C LYS A 104 -5.31 -15.66 14.91
N LYS A 105 -5.72 -14.39 15.04
CA LYS A 105 -6.84 -13.98 15.92
C LYS A 105 -8.12 -13.70 15.15
N SER A 106 -8.02 -12.95 14.05
CA SER A 106 -9.16 -12.55 13.22
C SER A 106 -9.47 -13.51 12.07
N ASN A 107 -8.65 -14.55 11.85
CA ASN A 107 -8.77 -15.49 10.73
C ASN A 107 -8.80 -14.81 9.34
N PHE A 108 -8.31 -13.58 9.25
CA PHE A 108 -8.24 -12.80 8.03
C PHE A 108 -7.21 -13.40 7.07
N LEU A 109 -7.62 -13.69 5.84
CA LEU A 109 -6.76 -14.28 4.82
C LEU A 109 -6.24 -13.21 3.88
N VAL A 110 -4.95 -13.31 3.56
CA VAL A 110 -4.27 -12.50 2.55
C VAL A 110 -3.60 -13.45 1.57
N ALA A 111 -3.99 -13.37 0.30
CA ALA A 111 -3.33 -14.08 -0.78
C ALA A 111 -2.49 -13.08 -1.59
N ALA A 112 -1.20 -13.36 -1.71
CA ALA A 112 -0.28 -12.63 -2.56
C ALA A 112 0.23 -13.54 -3.67
N ALA A 113 0.13 -13.10 -4.92
CA ALA A 113 0.74 -13.78 -6.06
C ALA A 113 1.73 -12.85 -6.76
N ALA A 114 2.84 -13.39 -7.25
CA ALA A 114 3.86 -12.63 -7.95
C ALA A 114 4.38 -13.36 -9.19
N SER A 115 4.69 -12.58 -10.23
CA SER A 115 5.38 -13.03 -11.43
C SER A 115 6.39 -11.97 -11.87
N ALA A 116 7.30 -12.35 -12.77
CA ALA A 116 8.31 -11.45 -13.27
C ALA A 116 8.63 -11.68 -14.75
N LYS A 117 8.88 -10.58 -15.45
CA LYS A 117 9.43 -10.55 -16.81
C LYS A 117 10.87 -10.05 -16.77
N ILE A 118 11.71 -10.57 -17.65
CA ILE A 118 13.10 -10.15 -17.82
C ILE A 118 13.24 -9.56 -19.22
N LEU A 119 13.90 -8.41 -19.31
CA LEU A 119 14.19 -7.74 -20.57
C LEU A 119 15.70 -7.47 -20.68
N VAL A 120 16.24 -7.56 -21.89
CA VAL A 120 17.61 -7.12 -22.23
C VAL A 120 17.50 -6.09 -23.34
N ASP A 121 17.99 -4.88 -23.11
CA ASP A 121 17.85 -3.72 -24.01
C ASP A 121 16.41 -3.51 -24.53
N GLY A 122 15.43 -3.74 -23.66
CA GLY A 122 14.00 -3.59 -23.96
C GLY A 122 13.34 -4.78 -24.65
N ALA A 123 14.08 -5.84 -25.01
CA ALA A 123 13.52 -7.07 -25.56
C ALA A 123 13.26 -8.09 -24.44
N GLU A 124 12.03 -8.61 -24.34
CA GLU A 124 11.67 -9.67 -23.38
C GLU A 124 12.42 -10.97 -23.72
N ILE A 125 12.99 -11.60 -22.70
CA ILE A 125 13.68 -12.89 -22.79
C ILE A 125 13.13 -13.88 -21.75
N THR A 126 13.31 -15.16 -22.01
CA THR A 126 12.91 -16.25 -21.11
C THR A 126 14.15 -17.00 -20.61
N PRO A 127 14.87 -16.45 -19.61
CA PRO A 127 16.03 -17.14 -19.05
C PRO A 127 15.61 -18.39 -18.28
N ALA A 128 16.58 -19.27 -18.00
CA ALA A 128 16.38 -20.41 -17.12
C ALA A 128 15.86 -19.92 -15.76
N LYS A 129 14.84 -20.61 -15.25
CA LYS A 129 14.11 -20.25 -14.04
C LYS A 129 14.21 -21.38 -13.05
N GLU A 130 14.74 -21.09 -11.87
CA GLU A 130 14.73 -22.00 -10.73
C GLU A 130 13.65 -21.57 -9.74
N LEU A 131 12.87 -22.53 -9.27
CA LEU A 131 11.84 -22.30 -8.24
C LEU A 131 12.47 -22.53 -6.87
N PHE A 132 12.11 -21.70 -5.90
CA PHE A 132 12.44 -21.98 -4.51
C PHE A 132 11.25 -21.74 -3.58
N SER A 133 11.23 -22.51 -2.49
CA SER A 133 10.14 -22.53 -1.53
C SER A 133 10.68 -22.99 -0.19
N SER A 134 10.56 -22.13 0.82
CA SER A 134 10.85 -22.42 2.23
C SER A 134 9.74 -21.82 3.10
N GLU A 135 9.72 -22.10 4.41
CA GLU A 135 8.65 -21.62 5.30
C GLU A 135 8.34 -20.13 5.09
N ARG A 136 7.08 -19.83 4.73
CA ARG A 136 6.54 -18.50 4.43
C ARG A 136 7.28 -17.74 3.34
N ASN A 137 8.11 -18.39 2.54
CA ASN A 137 8.91 -17.73 1.51
C ASN A 137 8.90 -18.51 0.19
N VAL A 138 8.56 -17.82 -0.89
CA VAL A 138 8.41 -18.46 -2.21
C VAL A 138 8.79 -17.49 -3.32
N GLY A 139 9.43 -18.00 -4.36
CA GLY A 139 9.83 -17.16 -5.48
C GLY A 139 10.59 -17.88 -6.57
N PHE A 140 11.33 -17.07 -7.33
CA PHE A 140 12.12 -17.51 -8.48
C PHE A 140 13.56 -17.07 -8.33
N ARG A 141 14.45 -17.79 -9.02
CA ARG A 141 15.77 -17.30 -9.36
C ARG A 141 15.93 -17.31 -10.88
N PHE A 142 16.45 -16.22 -11.41
CA PHE A 142 16.85 -16.07 -12.80
C PHE A 142 18.33 -15.77 -12.86
N GLU A 143 19.03 -16.39 -13.81
CA GLU A 143 20.40 -16.02 -14.15
C GLU A 143 20.42 -15.45 -15.57
N VAL A 144 20.90 -14.21 -15.69
CA VAL A 144 20.86 -13.47 -16.95
C VAL A 144 22.28 -13.01 -17.28
N PRO A 145 22.86 -13.45 -18.41
CA PRO A 145 24.10 -12.90 -18.91
C PRO A 145 23.95 -11.40 -19.15
N ALA A 146 24.83 -10.60 -18.55
CA ALA A 146 24.81 -9.15 -18.63
C ALA A 146 26.10 -8.68 -19.29
N GLN A 147 25.96 -8.08 -20.47
CA GLN A 147 27.09 -7.53 -21.22
C GLN A 147 27.42 -6.13 -20.73
N TYR A 148 28.71 -5.76 -20.79
CA TYR A 148 29.17 -4.40 -20.55
C TYR A 148 28.33 -3.36 -21.30
N GLY A 149 27.79 -2.37 -20.60
CA GLY A 149 27.01 -1.27 -21.18
C GLY A 149 25.55 -1.59 -21.52
N HIS A 150 25.18 -2.88 -21.61
CA HIS A 150 23.83 -3.31 -21.92
C HIS A 150 22.93 -3.31 -20.68
N GLU A 151 21.65 -2.97 -20.87
CA GLU A 151 20.69 -2.93 -19.78
C GLU A 151 20.00 -4.28 -19.61
N VAL A 152 19.94 -4.75 -18.36
CA VAL A 152 19.10 -5.87 -17.96
C VAL A 152 18.03 -5.37 -17.00
N GLU A 153 16.77 -5.68 -17.30
CA GLU A 153 15.62 -5.22 -16.55
C GLU A 153 14.80 -6.39 -16.03
N ILE A 154 14.33 -6.28 -14.78
CA ILE A 154 13.25 -7.12 -14.24
C ILE A 154 12.01 -6.25 -13.99
N GLN A 155 10.86 -6.72 -14.48
CA GLN A 155 9.54 -6.20 -14.14
C GLN A 155 8.83 -7.24 -13.27
N LYS A 156 8.63 -6.93 -11.99
CA LYS A 156 7.89 -7.77 -11.04
C LYS A 156 6.48 -7.21 -10.85
N PHE A 157 5.51 -8.08 -11.03
CA PHE A 157 4.09 -7.82 -10.80
C PHE A 157 3.64 -8.55 -9.55
N VAL A 158 2.88 -7.89 -8.69
CA VAL A 158 2.33 -8.49 -7.47
C VAL A 158 0.85 -8.17 -7.38
N ALA A 159 0.04 -9.20 -7.20
CA ALA A 159 -1.38 -9.09 -6.88
C ALA A 159 -1.61 -9.46 -5.41
N VAL A 160 -2.39 -8.68 -4.68
CA VAL A 160 -2.75 -8.92 -3.28
C VAL A 160 -4.26 -8.84 -3.12
N CYS A 161 -4.88 -9.93 -2.69
CA CYS A 161 -6.31 -10.01 -2.38
C CYS A 161 -6.52 -10.43 -0.93
N THR A 162 -7.67 -10.06 -0.37
CA THR A 162 -8.01 -10.39 1.02
C THR A 162 -9.39 -11.02 1.17
N SER A 163 -9.63 -11.77 2.26
CA SER A 163 -10.95 -12.34 2.55
C SER A 163 -12.02 -11.30 2.92
N ARG A 164 -11.65 -10.01 3.09
CA ARG A 164 -12.63 -8.91 3.19
C ARG A 164 -13.38 -8.69 1.88
N ASP A 165 -12.66 -8.87 0.77
CA ASP A 165 -13.09 -8.41 -0.55
C ASP A 165 -13.54 -9.59 -1.42
N TYR A 166 -13.01 -10.78 -1.15
CA TYR A 166 -13.29 -11.99 -1.90
C TYR A 166 -13.62 -13.16 -0.96
N ALA A 167 -14.61 -13.97 -1.35
CA ALA A 167 -14.91 -15.20 -0.62
C ALA A 167 -13.68 -16.12 -0.57
N GLU A 168 -13.42 -16.76 0.57
CA GLU A 168 -12.21 -17.56 0.79
C GLU A 168 -12.01 -18.63 -0.30
N ALA A 169 -13.09 -19.31 -0.70
CA ALA A 169 -13.08 -20.33 -1.76
C ALA A 169 -12.66 -19.80 -3.15
N LYS A 170 -12.70 -18.49 -3.38
CA LYS A 170 -12.31 -17.83 -4.65
C LYS A 170 -11.04 -16.99 -4.51
N LEU A 171 -10.48 -16.87 -3.31
CA LEU A 171 -9.41 -15.92 -3.01
C LEU A 171 -8.16 -16.19 -3.85
N ILE A 172 -7.70 -17.44 -3.88
CA ILE A 172 -6.53 -17.85 -4.66
C ILE A 172 -6.76 -17.62 -6.16
N ASP A 173 -7.88 -18.13 -6.70
CA ASP A 173 -8.17 -18.03 -8.14
C ASP A 173 -8.29 -16.58 -8.60
N THR A 174 -8.95 -15.73 -7.80
CA THR A 174 -9.07 -14.30 -8.12
C THR A 174 -7.71 -13.62 -8.12
N THR A 175 -6.86 -13.92 -7.14
CA THR A 175 -5.49 -13.36 -7.06
C THR A 175 -4.67 -13.74 -8.30
N ARG A 176 -4.76 -15.00 -8.75
CA ARG A 176 -4.08 -15.48 -9.96
C ARG A 176 -4.61 -14.82 -11.22
N VAL A 177 -5.94 -14.67 -11.35
CA VAL A 177 -6.56 -14.00 -12.51
C VAL A 177 -6.11 -12.54 -12.62
N ILE A 178 -6.07 -11.82 -11.49
CA ILE A 178 -5.59 -10.44 -11.42
C ILE A 178 -4.11 -10.37 -11.83
N LEU A 179 -3.25 -11.25 -11.27
CA LEU A 179 -1.84 -11.30 -11.62
C LEU A 179 -1.63 -11.59 -13.12
N ASN A 180 -2.31 -12.60 -13.66
CA ASN A 180 -2.17 -12.99 -15.06
C ASN A 180 -2.59 -11.85 -16.01
N ARG A 181 -3.66 -11.13 -15.69
CA ARG A 181 -4.04 -9.91 -16.41
C ARG A 181 -2.95 -8.85 -16.35
N ALA A 182 -2.35 -8.61 -15.18
CA ALA A 182 -1.28 -7.64 -15.01
C ALA A 182 -0.04 -7.99 -15.84
N VAL A 183 0.40 -9.26 -15.80
CA VAL A 183 1.53 -9.76 -16.60
C VAL A 183 1.27 -9.63 -18.10
N PHE A 184 0.04 -9.94 -18.54
CA PHE A 184 -0.36 -9.81 -19.94
C PHE A 184 -0.35 -8.35 -20.42
N LYS A 185 -0.88 -7.41 -19.61
CA LYS A 185 -0.84 -5.96 -19.92
C LYS A 185 0.59 -5.41 -19.94
N GLY A 186 1.44 -5.88 -19.02
CA GLY A 186 2.82 -5.41 -18.88
C GLY A 186 2.97 -4.09 -18.12
N TYR A 187 4.21 -3.75 -17.76
CA TYR A 187 4.51 -2.66 -16.83
C TYR A 187 4.06 -1.29 -17.34
N TYR A 188 4.36 -0.96 -18.60
CA TYR A 188 4.13 0.37 -19.16
C TYR A 188 2.65 0.71 -19.29
N GLU A 189 1.81 -0.25 -19.68
CA GLU A 189 0.35 -0.05 -19.76
C GLU A 189 -0.26 0.11 -18.37
N LEU A 190 0.13 -0.73 -17.40
CA LEU A 190 -0.32 -0.61 -16.02
C LEU A 190 0.10 0.74 -15.39
N PHE A 191 1.30 1.20 -15.71
CA PHE A 191 1.77 2.51 -15.27
C PHE A 191 0.96 3.65 -15.92
N HIS A 192 0.62 3.53 -17.20
CA HIS A 192 -0.23 4.50 -17.88
C HIS A 192 -1.64 4.57 -17.28
N GLU A 193 -2.24 3.43 -16.93
CA GLU A 193 -3.51 3.37 -16.19
C GLU A 193 -3.41 4.01 -14.80
N HIS A 194 -2.36 3.71 -14.02
CA HIS A 194 -2.08 4.35 -12.74
C HIS A 194 -1.93 5.87 -12.88
N TYR A 195 -1.14 6.32 -13.87
CA TYR A 195 -0.86 7.74 -14.11
C TYR A 195 -2.14 8.53 -14.41
N ARG A 196 -3.05 7.98 -15.21
CA ARG A 196 -4.35 8.63 -15.48
C ARG A 196 -5.16 8.86 -14.21
N MET A 197 -5.15 7.91 -13.28
CA MET A 197 -5.82 8.07 -11.98
C MET A 197 -5.12 9.11 -11.10
N MET A 198 -3.79 9.16 -11.13
CA MET A 198 -3.02 10.19 -10.43
C MET A 198 -3.30 11.59 -10.99
N GLU A 199 -3.34 11.73 -12.33
CA GLU A 199 -3.66 13.00 -12.99
C GLU A 199 -5.04 13.50 -12.58
N GLN A 200 -6.05 12.63 -12.58
CA GLN A 200 -7.39 12.98 -12.11
C GLN A 200 -7.36 13.48 -10.65
N LYS A 201 -6.59 12.82 -9.77
CA LYS A 201 -6.48 13.26 -8.37
C LYS A 201 -5.84 14.63 -8.22
N TRP A 202 -4.83 14.94 -9.03
CA TRP A 202 -4.24 16.28 -9.03
C TRP A 202 -5.19 17.34 -9.61
N GLN A 203 -5.97 17.00 -10.63
CA GLN A 203 -7.01 17.90 -11.15
C GLN A 203 -8.09 18.22 -10.10
N GLU A 204 -8.45 17.25 -9.26
CA GLU A 204 -9.45 17.41 -8.19
C GLU A 204 -8.94 18.21 -6.98
N SER A 205 -7.63 18.24 -6.71
CA SER A 205 -7.11 18.66 -5.39
C SER A 205 -5.81 19.46 -5.37
N ASP A 206 -5.17 19.77 -6.51
CA ASP A 206 -3.92 20.55 -6.50
C ASP A 206 -4.12 21.98 -5.97
N VAL A 207 -3.09 22.47 -5.28
CA VAL A 207 -3.02 23.84 -4.76
C VAL A 207 -1.75 24.46 -5.30
N VAL A 208 -1.89 25.48 -6.14
CA VAL A 208 -0.76 26.22 -6.72
C VAL A 208 -0.38 27.38 -5.82
N ILE A 209 0.88 27.40 -5.37
CA ILE A 209 1.47 28.47 -4.56
C ILE A 209 2.61 29.09 -5.37
N GLU A 210 2.41 30.32 -5.84
CA GLU A 210 3.43 31.08 -6.55
C GLU A 210 4.35 31.82 -5.57
N GLY A 211 5.64 31.89 -5.89
CA GLY A 211 6.63 32.63 -5.09
C GLY A 211 7.23 31.88 -3.88
N ASP A 212 6.71 30.70 -3.51
CA ASP A 212 7.27 29.86 -2.44
C ASP A 212 7.29 28.36 -2.83
N SER A 213 8.45 27.90 -3.29
CA SER A 213 8.65 26.50 -3.70
C SER A 213 8.62 25.51 -2.54
N LYS A 214 8.99 25.94 -1.32
CA LYS A 214 8.95 25.06 -0.14
C LYS A 214 7.52 24.84 0.32
N ALA A 215 6.71 25.91 0.37
CA ALA A 215 5.28 25.79 0.64
C ALA A 215 4.58 24.95 -0.43
N GLN A 216 4.89 25.17 -1.72
CA GLN A 216 4.36 24.38 -2.83
C GLN A 216 4.68 22.88 -2.71
N GLN A 217 5.92 22.53 -2.36
CA GLN A 217 6.33 21.15 -2.13
C GLN A 217 5.60 20.55 -0.92
N GLY A 218 5.51 21.29 0.18
CA GLY A 218 4.85 20.86 1.40
C GLY A 218 3.36 20.56 1.21
N ILE A 219 2.61 21.46 0.57
CA ILE A 219 1.16 21.26 0.36
C ILE A 219 0.89 20.08 -0.58
N ARG A 220 1.67 19.94 -1.66
CA ARG A 220 1.56 18.79 -2.56
C ARG A 220 1.90 17.48 -1.85
N TYR A 221 2.92 17.46 -0.99
CA TYR A 221 3.22 16.26 -0.20
C TYR A 221 2.05 15.87 0.71
N ASN A 222 1.41 16.83 1.38
CA ASN A 222 0.27 16.55 2.25
C ASN A 222 -0.92 15.98 1.45
N ILE A 223 -1.28 16.63 0.33
CA ILE A 223 -2.37 16.19 -0.55
C ILE A 223 -2.08 14.80 -1.14
N PHE A 224 -0.83 14.58 -1.57
CA PHE A 224 -0.39 13.29 -2.06
C PHE A 224 -0.62 12.19 -1.02
N GLN A 225 -0.14 12.38 0.22
CA GLN A 225 -0.28 11.37 1.28
C GLN A 225 -1.74 11.11 1.68
N LEU A 226 -2.59 12.14 1.69
CA LEU A 226 -4.04 11.97 1.91
C LEU A 226 -4.63 11.05 0.83
N ASN A 227 -4.38 11.36 -0.44
CA ASN A 227 -4.88 10.56 -1.57
C ASN A 227 -4.27 9.15 -1.65
N GLN A 228 -3.05 8.94 -1.16
CA GLN A 228 -2.45 7.60 -1.05
C GLN A 228 -3.04 6.78 0.11
N THR A 229 -3.54 7.45 1.15
CA THR A 229 -4.10 6.78 2.33
C THR A 229 -5.57 6.41 2.11
N TYR A 230 -6.38 7.32 1.57
CA TYR A 230 -7.80 7.09 1.37
C TYR A 230 -8.31 7.73 0.08
N THR A 231 -8.84 6.89 -0.80
CA THR A 231 -9.41 7.30 -2.09
C THR A 231 -10.93 7.40 -2.07
N GLY A 232 -11.58 6.95 -0.99
CA GLY A 232 -13.03 6.84 -0.87
C GLY A 232 -13.68 5.68 -1.61
N LYS A 233 -12.91 4.84 -2.31
CA LYS A 233 -13.45 3.68 -3.05
C LYS A 233 -14.07 2.62 -2.15
N ASP A 234 -13.54 2.41 -0.94
CA ASP A 234 -14.08 1.46 0.03
C ASP A 234 -14.71 2.20 1.21
N PRO A 235 -16.06 2.23 1.32
CA PRO A 235 -16.74 2.89 2.43
C PRO A 235 -16.62 2.13 3.77
N ARG A 236 -16.02 0.93 3.78
CA ARG A 236 -15.73 0.16 4.98
C ARG A 236 -14.37 0.50 5.58
N LEU A 237 -13.59 1.36 4.92
CA LEU A 237 -12.29 1.83 5.39
C LEU A 237 -12.34 3.28 5.85
N ASN A 238 -11.31 3.67 6.60
CA ASN A 238 -11.14 5.01 7.16
C ASN A 238 -9.65 5.39 7.14
N ILE A 239 -9.32 6.52 7.76
CA ILE A 239 -7.99 7.13 7.74
C ILE A 239 -7.34 6.91 9.11
N GLY A 240 -6.32 6.05 9.16
CA GLY A 240 -5.51 5.90 10.36
C GLY A 240 -4.60 7.12 10.59
N PRO A 241 -4.24 7.48 11.84
CA PRO A 241 -3.40 8.65 12.12
C PRO A 241 -2.03 8.67 11.41
N LYS A 242 -1.52 7.48 11.03
CA LYS A 242 -0.28 7.32 10.25
C LYS A 242 -0.49 6.72 8.86
N GLY A 243 -1.74 6.64 8.39
CA GLY A 243 -2.10 5.92 7.17
C GLY A 243 -1.42 4.56 7.09
N PHE A 244 -0.76 4.27 5.97
CA PHE A 244 0.00 3.03 5.73
C PHE A 244 1.52 3.22 5.89
N THR A 245 1.96 4.14 6.76
CA THR A 245 3.37 4.57 6.83
C THR A 245 4.09 4.21 8.13
N GLY A 246 3.40 3.56 9.08
CA GLY A 246 3.98 3.11 10.34
C GLY A 246 2.96 2.42 11.25
N GLU A 247 3.44 1.85 12.36
CA GLU A 247 2.62 0.99 13.24
C GLU A 247 1.94 1.74 14.39
N LYS A 248 2.56 2.80 14.93
CA LYS A 248 1.97 3.58 16.03
C LYS A 248 0.55 4.06 15.70
N TYR A 249 -0.37 3.86 16.64
CA TYR A 249 -1.83 4.03 16.53
C TYR A 249 -2.56 2.91 15.76
N GLY A 250 -1.86 1.84 15.36
CA GLY A 250 -2.43 0.58 14.87
C GLY A 250 -3.15 0.65 13.52
N GLY A 251 -3.07 1.78 12.80
CA GLY A 251 -3.87 2.01 11.60
C GLY A 251 -5.38 2.10 11.86
N SER A 252 -5.78 2.29 13.13
CA SER A 252 -7.18 2.34 13.57
C SER A 252 -7.83 3.68 13.25
N THR A 253 -9.16 3.74 13.34
CA THR A 253 -9.96 4.93 13.14
C THR A 253 -10.06 5.77 14.41
N TYR A 254 -9.86 7.08 14.29
CA TYR A 254 -9.94 8.09 15.35
C TYR A 254 -10.86 9.25 14.97
N TRP A 255 -11.12 10.17 15.89
CA TRP A 255 -11.84 11.42 15.63
C TRP A 255 -11.10 12.37 14.66
N ASP A 256 -9.79 12.14 14.44
CA ASP A 256 -8.95 12.85 13.49
C ASP A 256 -9.58 12.95 12.09
N THR A 257 -10.24 11.88 11.67
CA THR A 257 -10.94 11.82 10.39
C THR A 257 -11.98 12.92 10.27
N GLU A 258 -12.93 12.96 11.20
CA GLU A 258 -14.04 13.91 11.14
C GLU A 258 -13.61 15.35 11.46
N ALA A 259 -12.61 15.52 12.33
CA ALA A 259 -12.15 16.84 12.76
C ALA A 259 -11.20 17.51 11.76
N PHE A 260 -10.28 16.76 11.13
CA PHE A 260 -9.18 17.33 10.34
C PHE A 260 -9.15 16.86 8.88
N CYS A 261 -9.40 15.58 8.62
CA CYS A 261 -9.33 15.06 7.25
C CYS A 261 -10.61 15.36 6.45
N PHE A 262 -11.77 15.32 7.11
CA PHE A 262 -13.08 15.45 6.49
C PHE A 262 -13.25 16.71 5.63
N PRO A 263 -12.83 17.91 6.07
CA PRO A 263 -12.96 19.11 5.25
C PRO A 263 -12.24 18.99 3.90
N PHE A 264 -11.05 18.38 3.85
CA PHE A 264 -10.33 18.18 2.60
C PHE A 264 -11.17 17.38 1.60
N TYR A 265 -11.72 16.25 2.02
CA TYR A 265 -12.56 15.42 1.16
C TYR A 265 -13.90 16.09 0.83
N LEU A 266 -14.50 16.81 1.77
CA LEU A 266 -15.76 17.51 1.51
C LEU A 266 -15.62 18.53 0.37
N TYR A 267 -14.51 19.27 0.35
CA TYR A 267 -14.26 20.32 -0.64
C TYR A 267 -13.66 19.80 -1.96
N THR A 268 -13.03 18.63 -1.98
CA THR A 268 -12.42 18.06 -3.19
C THR A 268 -13.27 16.98 -3.85
N ASN A 269 -13.97 16.15 -3.06
CA ASN A 269 -14.85 15.09 -3.53
C ASN A 269 -15.90 14.69 -2.47
N ALA A 270 -17.09 15.28 -2.57
CA ALA A 270 -18.17 15.05 -1.60
C ALA A 270 -18.61 13.58 -1.49
N GLU A 271 -18.48 12.76 -2.54
CA GLU A 271 -18.79 11.33 -2.44
C GLU A 271 -17.83 10.61 -1.49
N VAL A 272 -16.55 10.96 -1.52
CA VAL A 272 -15.55 10.44 -0.57
C VAL A 272 -15.88 10.86 0.87
N ALA A 273 -16.26 12.11 1.08
CA ALA A 273 -16.71 12.60 2.39
C ALA A 273 -17.96 11.85 2.87
N ARG A 274 -18.93 11.61 1.99
CA ARG A 274 -20.12 10.81 2.30
C ARG A 274 -19.76 9.40 2.75
N ASN A 275 -18.79 8.76 2.11
CA ASN A 275 -18.33 7.42 2.47
C ASN A 275 -17.67 7.38 3.85
N LEU A 276 -16.95 8.43 4.26
CA LEU A 276 -16.43 8.55 5.63
C LEU A 276 -17.55 8.64 6.68
N LEU A 277 -18.65 9.36 6.39
CA LEU A 277 -19.83 9.36 7.27
C LEU A 277 -20.54 8.00 7.27
N TYR A 278 -20.62 7.36 6.11
CA TYR A 278 -21.25 6.05 5.99
C TYR A 278 -20.49 4.97 6.78
N TYR A 279 -19.16 5.04 6.84
CA TYR A 279 -18.33 4.20 7.72
C TYR A 279 -18.81 4.29 9.19
N ARG A 280 -19.03 5.50 9.72
CA ARG A 280 -19.54 5.71 11.08
C ARG A 280 -20.96 5.21 11.25
N TYR A 281 -21.81 5.42 10.24
CA TYR A 281 -23.17 4.91 10.25
C TYR A 281 -23.23 3.39 10.38
N LEU A 282 -22.38 2.65 9.65
CA LEU A 282 -22.29 1.19 9.73
C LEU A 282 -21.90 0.69 11.13
N GLN A 283 -21.27 1.53 11.95
CA GLN A 283 -20.80 1.21 13.30
C GLN A 283 -21.71 1.76 14.42
N LEU A 284 -22.89 2.28 14.07
CA LEU A 284 -23.78 2.94 15.04
C LEU A 284 -24.25 1.98 16.15
N GLU A 285 -24.50 0.72 15.82
CA GLU A 285 -24.92 -0.27 16.82
C GLU A 285 -23.80 -0.61 17.80
N GLN A 286 -22.56 -0.71 17.35
CA GLN A 286 -21.40 -0.88 18.22
C GLN A 286 -21.20 0.36 19.11
N ALA A 287 -21.41 1.57 18.58
CA ALA A 287 -21.36 2.79 19.38
C ALA A 287 -22.45 2.83 20.48
N LYS A 288 -23.66 2.31 20.22
CA LYS A 288 -24.69 2.14 21.26
C LYS A 288 -24.27 1.13 22.33
N GLN A 289 -23.64 0.03 21.93
CA GLN A 289 -23.10 -0.96 22.86
C GLN A 289 -22.00 -0.36 23.75
N ASN A 290 -21.11 0.47 23.20
CA ASN A 290 -20.08 1.18 23.96
C ASN A 290 -20.72 2.12 25.00
N ALA A 291 -21.76 2.87 24.65
CA ALA A 291 -22.50 3.72 25.59
C ALA A 291 -23.13 2.89 26.73
N ALA A 292 -23.77 1.77 26.38
CA ALA A 292 -24.42 0.89 27.34
C ALA A 292 -23.43 0.29 28.36
N LYS A 293 -22.20 -0.05 27.94
CA LYS A 293 -21.13 -0.52 28.84
C LYS A 293 -20.77 0.50 29.94
N LEU A 294 -21.02 1.78 29.70
CA LEU A 294 -20.79 2.88 30.66
C LEU A 294 -22.08 3.35 31.36
N GLY A 295 -23.21 2.67 31.16
CA GLY A 295 -24.50 3.08 31.71
C GLY A 295 -25.08 4.34 31.05
N LEU A 296 -24.58 4.74 29.87
CA LEU A 296 -25.05 5.89 29.12
C LEU A 296 -26.16 5.49 28.13
N LYS A 297 -27.04 6.45 27.82
CA LYS A 297 -28.03 6.32 26.73
C LYS A 297 -27.43 6.84 25.41
N GLY A 298 -27.99 6.41 24.29
CA GLY A 298 -27.59 6.87 22.96
C GLY A 298 -26.40 6.09 22.41
N ALA A 299 -25.59 6.75 21.58
CA ALA A 299 -24.41 6.16 20.95
C ALA A 299 -23.15 6.90 21.43
N LEU A 300 -22.13 6.15 21.84
CA LEU A 300 -20.79 6.65 22.16
C LEU A 300 -19.83 6.05 21.14
N PHE A 301 -19.40 6.86 20.19
CA PHE A 301 -18.39 6.43 19.24
C PHE A 301 -17.06 6.23 19.98
N PRO A 302 -16.28 5.20 19.62
CA PRO A 302 -15.03 4.90 20.29
C PRO A 302 -13.95 5.94 19.99
N MET A 303 -12.97 6.06 20.88
CA MET A 303 -11.73 6.81 20.60
C MET A 303 -10.90 6.10 19.53
N VAL A 304 -10.77 4.77 19.64
CA VAL A 304 -9.97 3.94 18.73
C VAL A 304 -10.80 2.75 18.28
N THR A 305 -10.89 2.53 16.97
CA THR A 305 -11.65 1.37 16.47
C THR A 305 -11.26 0.87 15.09
N MET A 306 -11.57 -0.40 14.82
CA MET A 306 -11.59 -0.97 13.48
C MET A 306 -13.01 -1.42 13.06
N ASP A 307 -13.79 -1.94 14.01
CA ASP A 307 -15.11 -2.57 13.79
C ASP A 307 -16.29 -1.82 14.45
N GLY A 308 -16.02 -0.68 15.10
CA GLY A 308 -16.96 0.12 15.88
C GLY A 308 -16.88 -0.10 17.40
N GLN A 309 -16.22 -1.17 17.86
CA GLN A 309 -15.96 -1.38 19.29
C GLN A 309 -14.75 -0.56 19.74
N GLU A 310 -14.77 -0.13 21.00
CA GLU A 310 -13.64 0.57 21.61
C GLU A 310 -12.42 -0.34 21.76
N CYS A 311 -11.26 0.15 21.35
CA CYS A 311 -9.98 -0.55 21.43
C CYS A 311 -8.95 0.17 22.32
N HIS A 312 -9.23 1.40 22.77
CA HIS A 312 -8.32 2.13 23.66
C HIS A 312 -8.38 1.60 25.10
N ASN A 313 -7.24 1.60 25.80
CA ASN A 313 -7.08 0.95 27.10
C ASN A 313 -6.71 1.88 28.28
N GLU A 314 -6.66 3.20 28.07
CA GLU A 314 -6.47 4.18 29.16
C GLU A 314 -7.79 4.87 29.51
N TRP A 315 -8.25 4.75 30.76
CA TRP A 315 -9.61 5.12 31.17
C TRP A 315 -9.90 6.62 30.97
N GLU A 316 -8.89 7.48 31.16
CA GLU A 316 -8.94 8.93 30.97
C GLU A 316 -9.39 9.29 29.56
N ILE A 317 -8.90 8.54 28.57
CA ILE A 317 -9.17 8.78 27.15
C ILE A 317 -10.39 7.98 26.70
N THR A 318 -10.42 6.70 27.05
CA THR A 318 -11.47 5.76 26.67
C THR A 318 -12.84 6.24 27.15
N PHE A 319 -12.94 6.77 28.37
CA PHE A 319 -14.24 7.13 28.96
C PHE A 319 -14.52 8.64 28.98
N GLU A 320 -13.51 9.49 29.10
CA GLU A 320 -13.73 10.93 29.36
C GLU A 320 -13.53 11.82 28.14
N GLU A 321 -12.79 11.39 27.12
CA GLU A 321 -12.55 12.17 25.90
C GLU A 321 -13.75 12.13 24.92
N ILE A 322 -14.96 12.45 25.42
CA ILE A 322 -16.24 12.26 24.73
C ILE A 322 -16.50 13.29 23.62
N HIS A 323 -15.66 14.32 23.48
CA HIS A 323 -15.81 15.35 22.45
C HIS A 323 -15.77 14.77 21.02
N ARG A 324 -15.16 13.60 20.84
CA ARG A 324 -15.19 12.80 19.61
C ARG A 324 -16.59 12.57 19.04
N ASN A 325 -17.60 12.44 19.90
CA ASN A 325 -18.99 12.33 19.44
C ASN A 325 -19.48 13.61 18.77
N ALA A 326 -19.08 14.78 19.30
CA ALA A 326 -19.43 16.06 18.73
C ALA A 326 -18.70 16.29 17.39
N ALA A 327 -17.45 15.84 17.25
CA ALA A 327 -16.73 15.89 15.98
C ALA A 327 -17.49 15.12 14.87
N ILE A 328 -17.98 13.91 15.17
CA ILE A 328 -18.74 13.10 14.21
C ILE A 328 -20.09 13.76 13.87
N ALA A 329 -20.83 14.24 14.87
CA ALA A 329 -22.09 14.95 14.64
C ALA A 329 -21.88 16.22 13.81
N TYR A 330 -20.79 16.95 14.07
CA TYR A 330 -20.42 18.15 13.34
C TYR A 330 -20.04 17.84 11.89
N ALA A 331 -19.34 16.74 11.61
CA ALA A 331 -19.04 16.34 10.23
C ALA A 331 -20.32 16.05 9.42
N VAL A 332 -21.34 15.43 10.04
CA VAL A 332 -22.67 15.25 9.41
C VAL A 332 -23.33 16.60 9.10
N TYR A 333 -23.32 17.52 10.07
CA TYR A 333 -23.82 18.89 9.86
C TYR A 333 -23.08 19.59 8.72
N ASN A 334 -21.74 19.51 8.70
CA ASN A 334 -20.90 20.20 7.73
C ASN A 334 -21.13 19.65 6.31
N TYR A 335 -21.23 18.32 6.18
CA TYR A 335 -21.59 17.66 4.93
C TYR A 335 -22.94 18.15 4.41
N THR A 336 -23.98 18.03 5.25
CA THR A 336 -25.37 18.37 4.87
C THR A 336 -25.50 19.83 4.44
N ASN A 337 -24.85 20.75 5.14
CA ASN A 337 -24.91 22.16 4.75
C ASN A 337 -24.13 22.47 3.47
N TYR A 338 -23.04 21.75 3.22
CA TYR A 338 -22.23 21.99 2.04
C TYR A 338 -22.86 21.41 0.77
N THR A 339 -23.47 20.22 0.87
CA THR A 339 -24.03 19.51 -0.29
C THR A 339 -25.51 19.83 -0.56
N GLY A 340 -26.23 20.40 0.41
CA GLY A 340 -27.69 20.35 0.44
C GLY A 340 -28.19 18.94 0.74
#